data_AF-A0A7C7D542-F1
#
_entry.id   AF-A0A7C7D542-F1
#
_cell.length_a   1.000
_cell.length_b   1.000
_cell.length_c   1.000
_cell.angle_alpha   90.00
_cell.angle_beta   90.00
_cell.angle_gamma   90.00
#
_symmetry.space_group_name_H-M   'P 1'
#
loop_
_entity.id
_entity.type
_entity.pdbx_description
1 polymer ?
#
loop_
_entity_poly.entity_id
_entity_poly.type
_entity_poly.pdbx_seq_one_letter_code
_entity_poly.pdbx_strand_id
1 'polypeptide(L)'
;MSSGFLKEKHIKAIEFPHFPTRQQAIVWRNWEMVPVERIAKALNTNKENILKLAEEMGLNIPPDINEYWLERGYITIIRQNWHLLTYKQILILLDWTKQKLEYTLKEDDFLFHKLGHFKPEVEEVVYSPLSQEEKAQTVQIRELIKEYFPETKSSSNFDPFGFLKDFVENRQSESIYFTQCEEDRVVHDDEIIIDDSWNIELSNTMQQSLGKQTQIDIARVNIFVDRFIDNMRNMWGIKLTSFIFANKHNSDENSNKENPNVGTECTRGSTDCKIILDIKPDSSLMSESHIIEIYDNSISITAVDEVGLLRGLQWIENQMKTRGGPCLKKQIIKRKNRFDIRYIYSYFAVYGDPLLDPELDPYPDGLLSHLSDIGVNGVWLQAVLYNMVPWDKKPELSEDWEKRIQGLRDIVKRAGDYGIGVYLYINEPRAMPEEFFNNHPEWKGSSHLELKSLCTSNKDIQDYLRNGVAKLFNEVPDLAGLFTITMSENHTNCYSHVFAGNKPDCPRCSKRSQAEVIAEVNNIIAEGAHSVKPDARVIAWMWGWNSKWSDEAISLLNDDVIVMCRNICRH
;
A
#
# COMPACT_ATOMS: atom_id res chain seq x y z
N MET A 1 -19.06 12.84 32.80
CA MET A 1 -17.84 13.66 32.58
C MET A 1 -16.75 13.16 33.51
N SER A 2 -15.69 12.57 32.96
CA SER A 2 -14.28 12.62 33.42
C SER A 2 -13.44 11.62 32.61
N SER A 3 -12.18 11.98 32.38
CA SER A 3 -11.10 11.32 31.63
C SER A 3 -11.10 11.47 30.10
N GLY A 4 -10.16 12.29 29.63
CA GLY A 4 -9.13 11.76 28.73
C GLY A 4 -8.75 12.63 27.55
N PHE A 5 -9.55 12.57 26.50
CA PHE A 5 -9.05 12.88 25.16
C PHE A 5 -9.42 14.28 24.63
N LEU A 6 -10.65 14.72 24.88
CA LEU A 6 -11.12 16.06 24.48
C LEU A 6 -10.95 17.02 25.65
N LYS A 7 -9.92 17.88 25.61
CA LYS A 7 -9.89 19.05 26.50
C LYS A 7 -11.07 19.95 26.11
N GLU A 8 -11.97 20.21 27.06
CA GLU A 8 -13.06 21.16 26.88
C GLU A 8 -12.45 22.55 26.62
N LYS A 9 -12.47 22.96 25.35
CA LYS A 9 -12.25 24.34 24.95
C LYS A 9 -13.62 24.88 24.54
N HIS A 10 -14.08 25.94 25.20
CA HIS A 10 -15.32 26.64 24.84
C HIS A 10 -15.11 27.45 23.55
N ILE A 11 -15.04 26.74 22.43
CA ILE A 11 -14.92 27.32 21.09
C ILE A 11 -16.29 27.19 20.43
N LYS A 12 -16.85 28.33 20.01
CA LYS A 12 -18.14 28.39 19.32
C LYS A 12 -18.05 27.62 17.99
N ALA A 13 -19.09 26.84 17.69
CA ALA A 13 -19.20 26.15 16.41
C ALA A 13 -19.28 27.13 15.23
N ILE A 14 -18.84 26.67 14.05
CA ILE A 14 -18.97 27.44 12.81
C ILE A 14 -20.44 27.40 12.38
N GLU A 15 -20.95 28.53 11.91
CA GLU A 15 -22.32 28.66 11.42
C GLU A 15 -22.40 28.34 9.92
N PHE A 16 -23.57 27.87 9.46
CA PHE A 16 -23.83 27.48 8.08
C PHE A 16 -24.96 28.34 7.49
N PRO A 17 -24.74 29.65 7.27
CA PRO A 17 -25.80 30.60 6.92
C PRO A 17 -26.37 30.40 5.51
N HIS A 18 -25.75 29.53 4.70
CA HIS A 18 -26.23 29.16 3.37
C HIS A 18 -27.29 28.06 3.39
N PHE A 19 -27.61 27.49 4.56
CA PHE A 19 -28.75 26.61 4.75
C PHE A 19 -29.81 27.28 5.63
N PRO A 20 -31.12 27.10 5.35
CA PRO A 20 -32.20 27.69 6.15
C PRO A 20 -32.18 27.16 7.59
N THR A 21 -31.81 25.89 7.74
CA THR A 21 -31.75 25.21 9.05
C THR A 21 -30.53 24.31 9.16
N ARG A 22 -30.08 24.06 10.40
CA ARG A 22 -29.01 23.08 10.68
C ARG A 22 -29.40 21.65 10.27
N GLN A 23 -30.67 21.26 10.42
CA GLN A 23 -31.14 19.93 10.00
C GLN A 23 -31.01 19.73 8.48
N GLN A 24 -31.27 20.78 7.69
CA GLN A 24 -31.09 20.73 6.24
C GLN A 24 -29.61 20.66 5.85
N ALA A 25 -28.74 21.42 6.53
CA ALA A 25 -27.29 21.29 6.35
C ALA A 25 -26.80 19.85 6.64
N ILE A 26 -27.33 19.21 7.68
CA ILE A 26 -26.99 17.82 8.03
C ILE A 26 -27.48 16.85 6.96
N VAL A 27 -28.73 16.97 6.50
CA VAL A 27 -29.28 16.10 5.45
C VAL A 27 -28.47 16.25 4.15
N TRP A 28 -28.21 17.48 3.72
CA TRP A 28 -27.45 17.78 2.50
C TRP A 28 -26.06 17.16 2.51
N ARG A 29 -25.30 17.40 3.59
CA ARG A 29 -23.88 17.04 3.69
C ARG A 29 -23.62 15.55 3.87
N ASN A 30 -24.64 14.79 4.22
CA ASN A 30 -24.56 13.34 4.40
C ASN A 30 -25.39 12.57 3.36
N TRP A 31 -26.03 13.27 2.42
CA TRP A 31 -26.84 12.65 1.37
C TRP A 31 -25.97 11.73 0.51
N GLU A 32 -26.46 10.52 0.21
CA GLU A 32 -25.76 9.48 -0.57
C GLU A 32 -24.47 8.92 0.07
N MET A 33 -24.00 9.50 1.18
CA MET A 33 -22.85 9.02 1.96
C MET A 33 -23.26 8.20 3.20
N VAL A 34 -24.42 8.50 3.78
CA VAL A 34 -24.91 7.84 5.01
C VAL A 34 -26.33 7.32 4.77
N PRO A 35 -26.67 6.09 5.21
CA PRO A 35 -28.03 5.58 5.12
C PRO A 35 -29.04 6.54 5.76
N VAL A 36 -30.17 6.76 5.07
CA VAL A 36 -31.22 7.72 5.47
C VAL A 36 -31.73 7.42 6.89
N GLU A 37 -31.79 6.14 7.25
CA GLU A 37 -32.20 5.64 8.55
C GLU A 37 -31.26 6.14 9.67
N ARG A 38 -29.95 6.21 9.42
CA ARG A 38 -28.97 6.73 10.39
C ARG A 38 -29.08 8.24 10.53
N ILE A 39 -29.31 8.97 9.43
CA ILE A 39 -29.59 10.41 9.47
C ILE A 39 -30.86 10.69 10.28
N ALA A 40 -31.93 9.91 10.03
CA ALA A 40 -33.19 10.02 10.76
C ALA A 40 -33.01 9.76 12.26
N LYS A 41 -32.26 8.70 12.63
CA LYS A 41 -31.92 8.39 14.02
C LYS A 41 -31.11 9.52 14.68
N ALA A 42 -30.12 10.09 13.97
CA ALA A 42 -29.32 11.19 14.48
C ALA A 42 -30.15 12.46 14.74
N LEU A 43 -31.17 12.72 13.91
CA LEU A 43 -32.10 13.85 14.04
C LEU A 43 -33.37 13.51 14.84
N ASN A 44 -33.43 12.34 15.47
CA ASN A 44 -34.59 11.87 16.25
C ASN A 44 -35.93 11.96 15.48
N THR A 45 -35.96 11.39 14.28
CA THR A 45 -37.11 11.40 13.38
C THR A 45 -37.21 10.10 12.56
N ASN A 46 -38.11 10.07 11.58
CA ASN A 46 -38.31 8.93 10.67
C ASN A 46 -37.73 9.20 9.27
N LYS A 47 -37.65 8.13 8.47
CA LYS A 47 -37.11 8.16 7.10
C LYS A 47 -37.90 9.11 6.21
N GLU A 48 -39.22 9.13 6.34
CA GLU A 48 -40.12 9.94 5.51
C GLU A 48 -39.85 11.43 5.65
N ASN A 49 -39.60 11.91 6.87
CA ASN A 49 -39.26 13.30 7.12
C ASN A 49 -37.91 13.69 6.50
N ILE A 50 -36.92 12.79 6.52
CA ILE A 50 -35.61 13.04 5.90
C ILE A 50 -35.72 13.07 4.38
N LEU A 51 -36.42 12.10 3.77
CA LEU A 51 -36.67 12.09 2.33
C LEU A 51 -37.40 13.37 1.90
N LYS A 52 -38.40 13.80 2.66
CA LYS A 52 -39.11 15.04 2.38
C LYS A 52 -38.20 16.27 2.44
N LEU A 53 -37.34 16.41 3.46
CA LEU A 53 -36.38 17.52 3.54
C LEU A 53 -35.42 17.52 2.35
N ALA A 54 -34.95 16.35 1.94
CA ALA A 54 -34.07 16.20 0.79
C ALA A 54 -34.77 16.58 -0.53
N GLU A 55 -36.00 16.11 -0.73
CA GLU A 55 -36.84 16.45 -1.87
C GLU A 55 -37.07 17.96 -1.94
N GLU A 56 -37.45 18.56 -0.80
CA GLU A 56 -37.70 19.99 -0.65
C GLU A 56 -36.46 20.80 -1.04
N MET A 57 -35.25 20.35 -0.68
CA MET A 57 -34.01 20.97 -1.11
C MET A 57 -33.65 20.73 -2.58
N GLY A 58 -34.27 19.77 -3.28
CA GLY A 58 -33.95 19.43 -4.68
C GLY A 58 -32.93 18.32 -4.86
N LEU A 59 -32.70 17.49 -3.84
CA LEU A 59 -31.83 16.32 -3.90
C LEU A 59 -32.53 15.13 -4.60
N ASN A 60 -31.73 14.21 -5.14
CA ASN A 60 -32.23 13.01 -5.81
C ASN A 60 -32.95 12.07 -4.84
N ILE A 61 -34.09 11.52 -5.29
CA ILE A 61 -34.85 10.50 -4.59
C ILE A 61 -35.26 9.41 -5.58
N PRO A 62 -35.01 8.11 -5.27
CA PRO A 62 -34.29 7.64 -4.09
C PRO A 62 -32.78 8.01 -4.13
N PRO A 63 -32.11 8.12 -2.97
CA PRO A 63 -30.67 8.35 -2.93
C PRO A 63 -29.91 7.12 -3.44
N ASP A 64 -28.80 7.35 -4.13
CA ASP A 64 -27.84 6.31 -4.50
C ASP A 64 -26.76 6.18 -3.41
N ILE A 65 -26.98 5.29 -2.45
CA ILE A 65 -26.10 5.18 -1.26
C ILE A 65 -24.93 4.25 -1.58
N ASN A 66 -23.72 4.74 -1.34
CA ASN A 66 -22.51 3.93 -1.43
C ASN A 66 -21.92 3.63 -0.04
N GLU A 67 -21.96 2.37 0.36
CA GLU A 67 -21.56 1.91 1.71
C GLU A 67 -20.07 2.13 2.01
N TYR A 68 -19.21 2.22 0.99
CA TYR A 68 -17.79 2.50 1.16
C TYR A 68 -17.52 3.88 1.79
N TRP A 69 -18.48 4.82 1.77
CA TRP A 69 -18.33 6.06 2.53
C TRP A 69 -18.20 5.84 4.03
N LEU A 70 -18.85 4.82 4.60
CA LEU A 70 -18.75 4.51 6.03
C LEU A 70 -17.46 3.73 6.36
N GLU A 71 -16.98 2.92 5.42
CA GLU A 71 -15.79 2.09 5.59
C GLU A 71 -14.49 2.85 5.31
N ARG A 72 -14.49 3.68 4.27
CA ARG A 72 -13.29 4.33 3.71
C ARG A 72 -13.39 5.85 3.66
N GLY A 73 -14.61 6.40 3.71
CA GLY A 73 -14.87 7.84 3.66
C GLY A 73 -15.24 8.49 5.01
N TYR A 74 -15.11 7.76 6.12
CA TYR A 74 -15.57 8.22 7.43
C TYR A 74 -14.90 9.52 7.90
N ILE A 75 -13.66 9.78 7.50
CA ILE A 75 -12.96 11.04 7.80
C ILE A 75 -13.74 12.22 7.22
N THR A 76 -14.24 12.09 5.99
CA THR A 76 -15.07 13.11 5.35
C THR A 76 -16.34 13.31 6.17
N ILE A 77 -17.04 12.24 6.54
CA ILE A 77 -18.27 12.31 7.35
C ILE A 77 -17.99 13.01 8.69
N ILE A 78 -16.92 12.67 9.40
CA ILE A 78 -16.52 13.29 10.66
C ILE A 78 -16.27 14.79 10.46
N ARG A 79 -15.44 15.16 9.47
CA ARG A 79 -15.09 16.56 9.19
C ARG A 79 -16.31 17.40 8.83
N GLN A 80 -17.20 16.85 8.00
CA GLN A 80 -18.42 17.54 7.57
C GLN A 80 -19.35 17.85 8.74
N ASN A 81 -19.38 16.98 9.75
CA ASN A 81 -20.31 17.09 10.88
C ASN A 81 -19.67 17.64 12.16
N TRP A 82 -18.35 17.86 12.20
CA TRP A 82 -17.61 18.22 13.42
C TRP A 82 -18.15 19.48 14.12
N HIS A 83 -18.65 20.44 13.35
CA HIS A 83 -19.27 21.68 13.85
C HIS A 83 -20.82 21.65 13.81
N LEU A 84 -21.43 20.65 13.16
CA LEU A 84 -22.89 20.56 12.99
C LEU A 84 -23.56 19.71 14.07
N LEU A 85 -22.91 18.60 14.44
CA LEU A 85 -23.47 17.57 15.30
C LEU A 85 -22.74 17.50 16.65
N THR A 86 -23.47 17.03 17.66
CA THR A 86 -22.86 16.61 18.93
C THR A 86 -21.97 15.38 18.70
N TYR A 87 -21.04 15.13 19.63
CA TYR A 87 -20.23 13.90 19.59
C TYR A 87 -21.11 12.64 19.54
N LYS A 88 -22.20 12.62 20.33
CA LYS A 88 -23.20 11.53 20.34
C LYS A 88 -23.84 11.32 18.97
N GLN A 89 -24.26 12.39 18.28
CA GLN A 89 -24.89 12.26 16.97
C GLN A 89 -23.93 11.81 15.87
N ILE A 90 -22.64 12.20 15.95
CA ILE A 90 -21.60 11.66 15.05
C ILE A 90 -21.45 10.14 15.24
N LEU A 91 -21.44 9.66 16.49
CA LEU A 91 -21.42 8.21 16.76
C LEU A 91 -22.64 7.49 16.16
N ILE A 92 -23.82 8.11 16.20
CA ILE A 92 -25.04 7.55 15.59
C ILE A 92 -24.93 7.48 14.06
N LEU A 93 -24.41 8.53 13.41
CA LEU A 93 -24.23 8.53 11.95
C LEU A 93 -23.25 7.43 11.50
N LEU A 94 -22.12 7.31 12.20
CA LEU A 94 -21.07 6.34 11.87
C LEU A 94 -21.42 4.91 12.32
N ASP A 95 -22.35 4.77 13.27
CA ASP A 95 -22.61 3.54 14.02
C ASP A 95 -21.36 3.02 14.76
N TRP A 96 -20.66 3.94 15.42
CA TRP A 96 -19.40 3.67 16.11
C TRP A 96 -19.55 3.75 17.62
N THR A 97 -18.69 3.00 18.32
CA THR A 97 -18.49 3.17 19.76
C THR A 97 -17.67 4.43 20.04
N LYS A 98 -17.79 4.97 21.26
CA LYS A 98 -16.96 6.09 21.71
C LYS A 98 -15.47 5.76 21.60
N GLN A 99 -15.09 4.55 22.01
CA GLN A 99 -13.71 4.07 22.02
C GLN A 99 -13.12 4.02 20.60
N LYS A 100 -13.89 3.53 19.62
CA LYS A 100 -13.45 3.50 18.21
C LYS A 100 -13.17 4.92 17.71
N LEU A 101 -14.08 5.86 17.93
CA LEU A 101 -13.86 7.24 17.49
C LEU A 101 -12.68 7.93 18.20
N GLU A 102 -12.48 7.71 19.51
CA GLU A 102 -11.33 8.25 20.24
C GLU A 102 -10.01 7.68 19.71
N TYR A 103 -9.96 6.37 19.46
CA TYR A 103 -8.80 5.72 18.85
C TYR A 103 -8.51 6.29 17.45
N THR A 104 -9.51 6.36 16.57
CA THR A 104 -9.36 6.94 15.22
C THR A 104 -8.90 8.39 15.28
N LEU A 105 -9.48 9.24 16.14
CA LEU A 105 -9.05 10.63 16.26
C LEU A 105 -7.58 10.76 16.67
N LYS A 106 -7.11 9.86 17.53
CA LYS A 106 -5.74 9.85 18.04
C LYS A 106 -4.74 9.35 17.00
N GLU A 107 -5.08 8.27 16.31
CA GLU A 107 -4.09 7.49 15.57
C GLU A 107 -4.20 7.64 14.04
N ASP A 108 -5.37 8.00 13.50
CA ASP A 108 -5.60 8.08 12.06
C ASP A 108 -5.14 9.43 11.51
N ASP A 109 -4.04 9.45 10.74
CA ASP A 109 -3.57 10.56 9.90
C ASP A 109 -3.68 11.96 10.56
N PHE A 110 -3.24 12.07 11.81
CA PHE A 110 -3.31 13.30 12.62
C PHE A 110 -4.71 13.95 12.62
N LEU A 111 -5.78 13.13 12.58
CA LEU A 111 -7.15 13.61 12.36
C LEU A 111 -7.56 14.61 13.44
N PHE A 112 -7.28 14.34 14.71
CA PHE A 112 -7.61 15.31 15.77
C PHE A 112 -6.87 16.64 15.62
N HIS A 113 -5.62 16.63 15.13
CA HIS A 113 -4.89 17.85 14.79
C HIS A 113 -5.58 18.61 13.65
N LYS A 114 -6.00 17.89 12.60
CA LYS A 114 -6.73 18.46 11.45
C LYS A 114 -8.10 19.02 11.85
N LEU A 115 -8.66 18.53 12.95
CA LEU A 115 -9.89 19.02 13.58
C LEU A 115 -9.62 20.10 14.65
N GLY A 116 -8.38 20.57 14.78
CA GLY A 116 -7.98 21.70 15.63
C GLY A 116 -7.65 21.34 17.08
N HIS A 117 -7.59 20.06 17.45
CA HIS A 117 -7.45 19.57 18.83
C HIS A 117 -8.59 19.98 19.77
N PHE A 118 -9.82 20.07 19.24
CA PHE A 118 -11.02 20.29 20.03
C PHE A 118 -12.26 19.77 19.32
N LYS A 119 -13.33 19.55 20.08
CA LYS A 119 -14.70 19.43 19.56
C LYS A 119 -15.49 20.67 20.01
N PRO A 120 -16.06 21.47 19.10
CA PRO A 120 -16.88 22.61 19.50
C PRO A 120 -18.10 22.17 20.31
N GLU A 121 -18.54 23.03 21.22
CA GLU A 121 -19.81 22.88 21.93
C GLU A 121 -20.94 23.17 20.94
N VAL A 122 -21.81 22.18 20.76
CA VAL A 122 -22.85 22.15 19.73
C VAL A 122 -24.11 21.60 20.38
N GLU A 123 -25.23 22.31 20.26
CA GLU A 123 -26.52 21.79 20.71
C GLU A 123 -27.00 20.63 19.83
N GLU A 124 -27.66 19.65 20.44
CA GLU A 124 -28.24 18.49 19.75
C GLU A 124 -29.29 18.96 18.74
N VAL A 125 -29.11 18.63 17.46
CA VAL A 125 -30.08 18.97 16.41
C VAL A 125 -31.15 17.89 16.36
N VAL A 126 -32.41 18.28 16.52
CA VAL A 126 -33.56 17.39 16.34
C VAL A 126 -34.42 17.89 15.19
N TYR A 127 -35.14 16.98 14.55
CA TYR A 127 -36.06 17.33 13.49
C TYR A 127 -37.17 18.24 14.00
N SER A 128 -37.47 19.27 13.21
CA SER A 128 -38.67 20.11 13.37
C SER A 128 -39.25 20.48 12.01
N PRO A 129 -40.59 20.59 11.87
CA PRO A 129 -41.19 21.06 10.64
C PRO A 129 -40.73 22.48 10.30
N LEU A 130 -40.39 22.71 9.02
CA LEU A 130 -39.96 24.02 8.54
C LEU A 130 -41.10 25.06 8.65
N SER A 131 -40.74 26.25 9.11
CA SER A 131 -41.54 27.48 9.04
C SER A 131 -41.79 27.90 7.59
N GLN A 132 -42.71 28.85 7.39
CA GLN A 132 -43.00 29.36 6.04
C GLN A 132 -41.80 30.08 5.41
N GLU A 133 -41.01 30.78 6.23
CA GLU A 133 -39.80 31.46 5.78
C GLU A 133 -38.72 30.45 5.38
N GLU A 134 -38.46 29.44 6.21
CA GLU A 134 -37.49 28.38 5.90
C GLU A 134 -37.90 27.59 4.65
N LYS A 135 -39.19 27.32 4.45
CA LYS A 135 -39.71 26.71 3.21
C LYS A 135 -39.43 27.58 1.99
N ALA A 136 -39.66 28.89 2.08
CA ALA A 136 -39.38 29.81 0.98
C ALA A 136 -37.88 29.83 0.63
N GLN A 137 -36.99 29.85 1.64
CA GLN A 137 -35.54 29.75 1.43
C GLN A 137 -35.13 28.38 0.86
N THR A 138 -35.80 27.31 1.28
CA THR A 138 -35.57 25.94 0.76
C THR A 138 -35.90 25.82 -0.73
N VAL A 139 -36.98 26.47 -1.17
CA VAL A 139 -37.33 26.56 -2.60
C VAL A 139 -36.21 27.25 -3.39
N GLN A 140 -35.60 28.30 -2.83
CA GLN A 140 -34.47 28.98 -3.50
C GLN A 140 -33.28 28.02 -3.69
N ILE A 141 -32.95 27.18 -2.70
CA ILE A 141 -31.91 26.14 -2.84
C ILE A 141 -32.25 25.18 -3.98
N ARG A 142 -33.49 24.68 -4.01
CA ARG A 142 -33.95 23.76 -5.06
C ARG A 142 -33.82 24.37 -6.46
N GLU A 143 -34.22 25.63 -6.64
CA GLU A 143 -34.11 26.29 -7.94
C GLU A 143 -32.64 26.54 -8.33
N LEU A 144 -31.75 26.87 -7.37
CA LEU A 144 -30.31 26.94 -7.63
C LEU A 144 -29.73 25.61 -8.10
N ILE A 145 -30.12 24.49 -7.47
CA ILE A 145 -29.65 23.16 -7.92
C ILE A 145 -30.09 22.89 -9.35
N LYS A 146 -31.36 23.14 -9.67
CA LYS A 146 -31.86 22.92 -11.03
C LYS A 146 -31.15 23.80 -12.06
N GLU A 147 -30.82 25.04 -11.70
CA GLU A 147 -30.13 25.99 -12.57
C GLU A 147 -28.67 25.57 -12.84
N TYR A 148 -27.92 25.23 -11.79
CA TYR A 148 -26.48 24.99 -11.87
C TYR A 148 -26.09 23.50 -12.02
N PHE A 149 -26.99 22.59 -11.64
CA PHE A 149 -26.80 21.13 -11.68
C PHE A 149 -28.04 20.44 -12.31
N PRO A 150 -28.39 20.77 -13.57
CA PRO A 150 -29.60 20.27 -14.23
C PRO A 150 -29.57 18.75 -14.47
N GLU A 151 -28.36 18.20 -14.61
CA GLU A 151 -28.10 16.76 -14.57
C GLU A 151 -27.79 16.38 -13.12
N THR A 152 -28.81 16.13 -12.30
CA THR A 152 -28.58 15.68 -10.92
C THR A 152 -27.94 14.29 -10.84
N LYS A 153 -27.83 13.58 -11.97
CA LYS A 153 -26.83 12.53 -12.17
C LYS A 153 -25.61 13.19 -12.79
N SER A 154 -24.51 13.25 -12.05
CA SER A 154 -23.22 13.61 -12.64
C SER A 154 -23.04 12.87 -13.97
N SER A 155 -22.81 13.61 -15.07
CA SER A 155 -22.40 13.04 -16.35
C SER A 155 -21.04 12.32 -16.28
N SER A 156 -20.39 12.28 -15.10
CA SER A 156 -19.27 11.39 -14.84
C SER A 156 -19.76 9.96 -14.54
N ASN A 157 -19.49 9.02 -15.44
CA ASN A 157 -19.71 7.57 -15.28
C ASN A 157 -18.91 6.90 -14.13
N PHE A 158 -18.46 7.65 -13.12
CA PHE A 158 -17.58 7.14 -12.08
C PHE A 158 -18.29 7.13 -10.74
N ASP A 159 -18.65 5.93 -10.28
CA ASP A 159 -19.15 5.71 -8.92
C ASP A 159 -18.07 6.09 -7.90
N PRO A 160 -18.42 6.71 -6.75
CA PRO A 160 -17.49 6.86 -5.64
C PRO A 160 -16.84 5.51 -5.32
N PHE A 161 -15.52 5.47 -5.16
CA PHE A 161 -14.78 4.23 -4.93
C PHE A 161 -14.91 3.16 -6.03
N GLY A 162 -15.45 3.48 -7.21
CA GLY A 162 -15.62 2.53 -8.32
C GLY A 162 -14.31 1.88 -8.78
N PHE A 163 -13.19 2.60 -8.59
CA PHE A 163 -11.84 2.09 -8.84
C PHE A 163 -11.45 0.88 -7.96
N LEU A 164 -12.16 0.61 -6.84
CA LEU A 164 -11.87 -0.54 -5.99
C LEU A 164 -12.16 -1.86 -6.70
N LYS A 165 -13.11 -1.89 -7.65
CA LYS A 165 -13.40 -3.08 -8.46
C LYS A 165 -12.15 -3.56 -9.19
N ASP A 166 -11.33 -2.64 -9.69
CA ASP A 166 -10.13 -2.96 -10.44
C ASP A 166 -8.99 -3.55 -9.58
N PHE A 167 -9.05 -3.38 -8.26
CA PHE A 167 -7.98 -3.79 -7.33
C PHE A 167 -8.36 -4.91 -6.39
N VAL A 168 -9.59 -4.89 -5.86
CA VAL A 168 -10.08 -5.83 -4.84
C VAL A 168 -10.75 -7.04 -5.49
N GLU A 169 -11.49 -6.83 -6.58
CA GLU A 169 -12.02 -7.94 -7.36
C GLU A 169 -10.90 -8.43 -8.27
N ASN A 170 -10.52 -9.70 -8.14
CA ASN A 170 -9.51 -10.32 -8.98
C ASN A 170 -9.81 -9.98 -10.43
N ARG A 171 -8.86 -9.34 -11.12
CA ARG A 171 -8.89 -9.22 -12.57
C ARG A 171 -8.99 -10.65 -13.13
N GLN A 172 -10.20 -11.07 -13.47
CA GLN A 172 -10.38 -11.64 -14.78
C GLN A 172 -10.10 -10.45 -15.68
N SER A 173 -8.85 -10.38 -16.18
CA SER A 173 -8.46 -9.42 -17.21
C SER A 173 -9.66 -9.27 -18.12
N GLU A 174 -10.30 -8.09 -18.12
CA GLU A 174 -11.44 -7.85 -18.99
C GLU A 174 -11.03 -8.41 -20.33
N SER A 175 -11.81 -9.35 -20.84
CA SER A 175 -11.62 -9.85 -22.19
C SER A 175 -11.87 -8.63 -23.06
N ILE A 176 -10.83 -7.83 -23.28
CA ILE A 176 -10.68 -7.12 -24.51
C ILE A 176 -10.48 -8.27 -25.49
N TYR A 177 -11.59 -8.90 -25.88
CA TYR A 177 -11.68 -9.48 -27.19
C TYR A 177 -11.30 -8.29 -28.07
N PHE A 178 -10.02 -8.22 -28.45
CA PHE A 178 -9.60 -7.55 -29.66
C PHE A 178 -10.36 -8.30 -30.76
N THR A 179 -11.62 -7.92 -30.88
CA THR A 179 -12.58 -8.42 -31.83
C THR A 179 -12.08 -7.76 -33.09
N GLN A 180 -11.34 -8.54 -33.88
CA GLN A 180 -10.46 -8.11 -34.98
C GLN A 180 -9.02 -7.79 -34.55
N CYS A 181 -8.19 -8.84 -34.39
CA CYS A 181 -7.00 -8.81 -35.26
C CYS A 181 -7.59 -8.72 -36.67
N GLU A 182 -7.46 -7.56 -37.32
CA GLU A 182 -7.88 -7.41 -38.72
C GLU A 182 -7.37 -8.64 -39.48
N GLU A 183 -8.26 -9.44 -40.06
CA GLU A 183 -7.89 -10.58 -40.92
C GLU A 183 -6.97 -10.11 -42.09
N ASP A 184 -6.85 -8.80 -42.28
CA ASP A 184 -6.05 -8.10 -43.28
C ASP A 184 -4.73 -7.50 -42.76
N ARG A 185 -4.29 -7.76 -41.52
CA ARG A 185 -3.00 -7.24 -41.05
C ARG A 185 -1.85 -7.88 -41.83
N VAL A 186 -1.20 -7.09 -42.67
CA VAL A 186 0.02 -7.48 -43.38
C VAL A 186 1.16 -7.63 -42.36
N VAL A 187 1.55 -8.87 -42.10
CA VAL A 187 2.74 -9.19 -41.30
C VAL A 187 3.96 -8.91 -42.17
N HIS A 188 4.84 -8.04 -41.69
CA HIS A 188 6.06 -7.70 -42.41
C HIS A 188 7.13 -8.78 -42.22
N ASP A 189 8.04 -8.91 -43.18
CA ASP A 189 9.15 -9.89 -43.14
C ASP A 189 10.07 -9.72 -41.91
N ASP A 190 10.01 -8.59 -41.21
CA ASP A 190 10.75 -8.32 -39.97
C ASP A 190 9.93 -8.59 -38.70
N GLU A 191 8.78 -9.27 -38.82
CA GLU A 191 7.88 -9.58 -37.70
C GLU A 191 7.70 -11.10 -37.53
N ILE A 192 7.35 -11.48 -36.30
CA ILE A 192 6.89 -12.82 -35.94
C ILE A 192 5.48 -12.73 -35.37
N ILE A 193 4.72 -13.82 -35.50
CA ILE A 193 3.41 -14.00 -34.87
C ILE A 193 3.58 -15.05 -33.78
N ILE A 194 3.10 -14.75 -32.58
CA ILE A 194 2.99 -15.71 -31.50
C ILE A 194 1.61 -16.36 -31.62
N ASP A 195 1.58 -17.69 -31.59
CA ASP A 195 0.38 -18.51 -31.66
C ASP A 195 0.56 -19.79 -30.81
N ASP A 196 -0.39 -20.72 -30.91
CA ASP A 196 -0.42 -21.97 -30.16
C ASP A 196 0.78 -22.91 -30.44
N SER A 197 1.60 -22.64 -31.46
CA SER A 197 2.82 -23.41 -31.74
C SER A 197 4.00 -23.04 -30.84
N TRP A 198 3.92 -21.90 -30.13
CA TRP A 198 4.99 -21.42 -29.27
C TRP A 198 4.97 -22.08 -27.89
N ASN A 199 6.16 -22.43 -27.38
CA ASN A 199 6.33 -23.05 -26.08
C ASN A 199 7.32 -22.27 -25.21
N ILE A 200 7.14 -22.32 -23.88
CA ILE A 200 8.02 -21.66 -22.91
C ILE A 200 8.92 -22.71 -22.25
N GLU A 201 10.22 -22.47 -22.25
CA GLU A 201 11.20 -23.34 -21.61
C GLU A 201 12.30 -22.55 -20.89
N LEU A 202 12.90 -23.15 -19.86
CA LEU A 202 14.14 -22.61 -19.29
C LEU A 202 15.33 -22.96 -20.18
N SER A 203 16.35 -22.12 -20.18
CA SER A 203 17.61 -22.41 -20.86
C SER A 203 18.25 -23.70 -20.33
N ASN A 204 19.01 -24.41 -21.18
CA ASN A 204 19.76 -25.61 -20.75
C ASN A 204 20.68 -25.32 -19.55
N THR A 205 21.29 -24.14 -19.51
CA THR A 205 22.15 -23.71 -18.42
C THR A 205 21.36 -23.56 -17.12
N MET A 206 20.21 -22.90 -17.19
CA MET A 206 19.33 -22.72 -16.04
C MET A 206 18.79 -24.07 -15.55
N GLN A 207 18.32 -24.94 -16.45
CA GLN A 207 17.87 -26.30 -16.11
C GLN A 207 18.94 -27.13 -15.37
N GLN A 208 20.20 -27.05 -15.81
CA GLN A 208 21.31 -27.76 -15.16
C GLN A 208 21.71 -27.18 -13.81
N SER A 209 21.37 -25.91 -13.56
CA SER A 209 21.65 -25.20 -12.31
C SER A 209 20.55 -25.40 -11.24
N LEU A 210 19.37 -25.89 -11.64
CA LEU A 210 18.27 -26.24 -10.74
C LEU A 210 18.77 -27.22 -9.66
N GLY A 211 18.75 -26.77 -8.40
CA GLY A 211 19.22 -27.54 -7.24
C GLY A 211 20.68 -27.33 -6.81
N LYS A 212 21.44 -26.47 -7.52
CA LYS A 212 22.81 -26.06 -7.12
C LYS A 212 22.92 -24.58 -6.78
N GLN A 213 22.06 -23.73 -7.33
CA GLN A 213 21.99 -22.31 -7.01
C GLN A 213 20.92 -22.05 -5.93
N THR A 214 21.33 -21.48 -4.81
CA THR A 214 20.46 -21.19 -3.65
C THR A 214 19.74 -19.84 -3.72
N GLN A 215 19.89 -19.08 -4.81
CA GLN A 215 19.38 -17.69 -4.92
C GLN A 215 18.22 -17.51 -5.91
N ILE A 216 17.90 -18.52 -6.72
CA ILE A 216 16.82 -18.45 -7.72
C ILE A 216 15.59 -19.16 -7.13
N ASP A 217 14.51 -18.41 -6.97
CA ASP A 217 13.20 -18.87 -6.51
C ASP A 217 12.36 -19.34 -7.70
N ILE A 218 12.62 -20.56 -8.15
CA ILE A 218 11.96 -21.12 -9.33
C ILE A 218 10.43 -21.22 -9.18
N ALA A 219 9.93 -21.35 -7.95
CA ALA A 219 8.49 -21.33 -7.71
C ALA A 219 7.89 -19.98 -8.13
N ARG A 220 8.62 -18.88 -7.90
CA ARG A 220 8.26 -17.54 -8.33
C ARG A 220 8.38 -17.35 -9.83
N VAL A 221 9.44 -17.87 -10.48
CA VAL A 221 9.52 -17.90 -11.95
C VAL A 221 8.26 -18.54 -12.55
N ASN A 222 7.83 -19.69 -12.01
CA ASN A 222 6.62 -20.36 -12.50
C ASN A 222 5.38 -19.47 -12.40
N ILE A 223 5.20 -18.78 -11.28
CA ILE A 223 4.07 -17.84 -11.11
C ILE A 223 4.10 -16.74 -12.18
N PHE A 224 5.28 -16.20 -12.50
CA PHE A 224 5.42 -15.21 -13.57
C PHE A 224 5.06 -15.78 -14.94
N VAL A 225 5.48 -17.01 -15.23
CA VAL A 225 5.16 -17.70 -16.49
C VAL A 225 3.68 -18.05 -16.60
N ASP A 226 3.08 -18.60 -15.54
CA ASP A 226 1.67 -18.96 -15.52
C ASP A 226 0.80 -17.72 -15.74
N ARG A 227 1.14 -16.59 -15.10
CA ARG A 227 0.45 -15.32 -15.33
C ARG A 227 0.60 -14.83 -16.77
N PHE A 228 1.79 -14.95 -17.35
CA PHE A 228 2.01 -14.61 -18.76
C PHE A 228 1.15 -15.50 -19.69
N ILE A 229 1.09 -16.82 -19.43
CA ILE A 229 0.26 -17.75 -20.21
C ILE A 229 -1.23 -17.39 -20.11
N ASP A 230 -1.71 -17.11 -18.90
CA ASP A 230 -3.11 -16.72 -18.69
C ASP A 230 -3.43 -15.39 -19.36
N ASN A 231 -2.53 -14.41 -19.30
CA ASN A 231 -2.62 -13.15 -20.03
C ASN A 231 -2.70 -13.38 -21.55
N MET A 232 -1.84 -14.25 -22.10
CA MET A 232 -1.86 -14.60 -23.52
C MET A 232 -3.17 -15.25 -23.96
N ARG A 233 -3.70 -16.16 -23.12
CA ARG A 233 -5.00 -16.79 -23.36
C ARG A 233 -6.14 -15.77 -23.32
N ASN A 234 -6.16 -14.90 -22.31
CA ASN A 234 -7.28 -13.99 -22.09
C ASN A 234 -7.30 -12.83 -23.08
N MET A 235 -6.13 -12.31 -23.48
CA MET A 235 -6.04 -11.19 -24.43
C MET A 235 -6.13 -11.63 -25.89
N TRP A 236 -5.55 -12.77 -26.23
CA TRP A 236 -5.32 -13.16 -27.63
C TRP A 236 -5.89 -14.53 -27.99
N GLY A 237 -6.44 -15.29 -27.03
CA GLY A 237 -6.94 -16.65 -27.26
C GLY A 237 -5.84 -17.70 -27.44
N ILE A 238 -4.57 -17.33 -27.23
CA ILE A 238 -3.41 -18.18 -27.50
C ILE A 238 -3.16 -19.16 -26.35
N LYS A 239 -2.94 -20.43 -26.67
CA LYS A 239 -2.67 -21.52 -25.72
C LYS A 239 -1.20 -21.90 -25.77
N LEU A 240 -0.39 -21.18 -24.99
CA LEU A 240 1.01 -21.53 -24.79
C LEU A 240 1.15 -22.71 -23.82
N THR A 241 2.18 -23.54 -24.05
CA THR A 241 2.59 -24.62 -23.13
C THR A 241 3.93 -24.26 -22.48
N SER A 242 4.09 -24.59 -21.20
CA SER A 242 5.34 -24.43 -20.43
C SER A 242 5.96 -25.79 -20.11
N PHE A 243 7.27 -25.94 -20.33
CA PHE A 243 8.04 -27.15 -20.02
C PHE A 243 9.01 -26.97 -18.84
N ILE A 244 8.75 -26.01 -17.96
CA ILE A 244 9.65 -25.66 -16.85
C ILE A 244 9.79 -26.81 -15.83
N PHE A 245 8.78 -27.70 -15.72
CA PHE A 245 8.82 -28.93 -14.91
C PHE A 245 8.13 -30.13 -15.57
N ALA A 246 8.60 -30.58 -16.73
CA ALA A 246 8.25 -31.91 -17.23
C ALA A 246 9.14 -32.98 -16.55
N ASN A 247 8.87 -33.29 -15.27
CA ASN A 247 9.17 -34.57 -14.55
C ASN A 247 9.40 -34.36 -13.05
N LYS A 248 8.34 -34.45 -12.25
CA LYS A 248 8.34 -34.98 -10.88
C LYS A 248 6.88 -35.04 -10.38
N HIS A 249 6.14 -36.04 -10.84
CA HIS A 249 5.03 -36.72 -10.15
C HIS A 249 4.26 -37.55 -11.18
N ASN A 250 4.54 -38.85 -11.22
CA ASN A 250 3.58 -39.93 -11.44
C ASN A 250 4.33 -41.27 -11.33
N SER A 251 4.73 -41.58 -10.10
CA SER A 251 4.81 -42.96 -9.63
C SER A 251 3.57 -43.18 -8.74
N ASP A 252 2.40 -43.21 -9.36
CA ASP A 252 1.20 -43.78 -8.74
C ASP A 252 0.50 -44.63 -9.80
N GLU A 253 0.73 -45.93 -9.68
CA GLU A 253 -0.12 -46.97 -10.26
C GLU A 253 -1.53 -46.83 -9.66
N ASN A 254 -2.48 -46.26 -10.41
CA ASN A 254 -3.85 -46.76 -10.57
C ASN A 254 -4.80 -45.64 -11.02
N SER A 255 -5.04 -45.57 -12.32
CA SER A 255 -6.40 -45.36 -12.82
C SER A 255 -6.47 -45.79 -14.28
N ASN A 256 -7.02 -46.98 -14.49
CA ASN A 256 -7.62 -47.36 -15.76
C ASN A 256 -8.68 -46.32 -16.15
N LYS A 257 -8.51 -45.66 -17.29
CA LYS A 257 -9.58 -45.29 -18.22
C LYS A 257 -8.99 -44.73 -19.53
N GLU A 258 -8.99 -45.63 -20.52
CA GLU A 258 -9.32 -45.41 -21.93
C GLU A 258 -8.60 -44.27 -22.69
N ASN A 259 -7.57 -44.69 -23.44
CA ASN A 259 -7.31 -44.24 -24.80
C ASN A 259 -7.56 -45.47 -25.70
N PRO A 260 -8.09 -45.36 -26.94
CA PRO A 260 -7.39 -44.59 -27.98
C PRO A 260 -8.29 -43.93 -29.05
N ASN A 261 -7.85 -42.77 -29.55
CA ASN A 261 -7.77 -42.56 -31.00
C ASN A 261 -6.73 -41.48 -31.30
N VAL A 262 -5.50 -41.95 -31.46
CA VAL A 262 -4.41 -41.22 -32.11
C VAL A 262 -4.73 -41.19 -33.61
N GLY A 263 -5.27 -40.06 -34.06
CA GLY A 263 -5.21 -39.69 -35.47
C GLY A 263 -3.78 -39.30 -35.80
N THR A 264 -3.03 -40.23 -36.36
CA THR A 264 -1.82 -39.94 -37.15
C THR A 264 -2.21 -39.09 -38.35
N GLU A 265 -1.87 -37.81 -38.31
CA GLU A 265 -1.54 -37.05 -39.52
C GLU A 265 -0.54 -35.95 -39.16
N CYS A 266 0.74 -36.32 -39.23
CA CYS A 266 1.81 -35.36 -39.43
C CYS A 266 1.58 -34.67 -40.78
N THR A 267 1.16 -33.41 -40.78
CA THR A 267 1.14 -32.59 -41.99
C THR A 267 1.74 -31.20 -41.74
N ARG A 268 3.03 -31.10 -42.12
CA ARG A 268 3.75 -29.91 -42.61
C ARG A 268 3.89 -28.69 -41.67
N GLY A 269 5.06 -28.61 -41.02
CA GLY A 269 5.71 -27.33 -40.68
C GLY A 269 6.15 -27.11 -39.24
N SER A 270 6.59 -28.14 -38.48
CA SER A 270 7.14 -27.89 -37.13
C SER A 270 8.54 -27.26 -37.21
N THR A 271 8.59 -25.94 -37.17
CA THR A 271 9.69 -25.22 -36.53
C THR A 271 9.32 -25.11 -35.06
N ASP A 272 10.10 -25.73 -34.15
CA ASP A 272 9.88 -25.64 -32.70
C ASP A 272 10.03 -24.17 -32.24
N CYS A 273 8.94 -23.40 -32.29
CA CYS A 273 8.90 -22.02 -31.83
C CYS A 273 9.00 -21.95 -30.30
N LYS A 274 9.98 -21.21 -29.78
CA LYS A 274 10.35 -21.25 -28.36
C LYS A 274 10.53 -19.87 -27.73
N ILE A 275 9.97 -19.68 -26.54
CA ILE A 275 10.31 -18.61 -25.60
C ILE A 275 11.25 -19.20 -24.55
N ILE A 276 12.51 -18.78 -24.55
CA ILE A 276 13.58 -19.32 -23.71
C ILE A 276 13.88 -18.31 -22.60
N LEU A 277 13.77 -18.77 -21.35
CA LEU A 277 14.03 -17.95 -20.16
C LEU A 277 15.38 -18.33 -19.53
N ASP A 278 16.19 -17.34 -19.19
CA ASP A 278 17.51 -17.54 -18.60
C ASP A 278 17.83 -16.48 -17.54
N ILE A 279 18.43 -16.90 -16.43
CA ILE A 279 18.95 -16.00 -15.40
C ILE A 279 20.47 -16.11 -15.38
N LYS A 280 21.14 -15.00 -15.65
CA LYS A 280 22.59 -14.84 -15.60
C LYS A 280 22.94 -13.65 -14.70
N PRO A 281 23.21 -13.89 -13.40
CA PRO A 281 23.59 -12.83 -12.47
C PRO A 281 24.80 -12.03 -12.99
N ASP A 282 24.70 -10.70 -12.94
CA ASP A 282 25.74 -9.77 -13.38
C ASP A 282 25.79 -8.59 -12.40
N SER A 283 26.84 -8.56 -11.55
CA SER A 283 27.01 -7.51 -10.54
C SER A 283 27.34 -6.13 -11.12
N SER A 284 27.61 -6.03 -12.42
CA SER A 284 27.79 -4.75 -13.11
C SER A 284 26.47 -4.09 -13.54
N LEU A 285 25.36 -4.84 -13.42
CA LEU A 285 24.02 -4.40 -13.78
C LEU A 285 23.12 -4.33 -12.54
N MET A 286 22.20 -3.38 -12.54
CA MET A 286 21.16 -3.30 -11.51
C MET A 286 20.15 -4.44 -11.66
N SER A 287 19.53 -4.82 -10.54
CA SER A 287 18.38 -5.72 -10.50
C SER A 287 17.34 -5.36 -11.56
N GLU A 288 16.66 -6.39 -12.08
CA GLU A 288 15.67 -6.34 -13.16
C GLU A 288 16.22 -6.04 -14.56
N SER A 289 17.53 -5.85 -14.72
CA SER A 289 18.13 -5.66 -16.04
C SER A 289 18.05 -6.95 -16.86
N HIS A 290 17.72 -6.82 -18.15
CA HIS A 290 17.51 -7.97 -19.03
C HIS A 290 17.74 -7.64 -20.51
N ILE A 291 17.91 -8.69 -21.30
CA ILE A 291 18.04 -8.66 -22.75
C ILE A 291 16.94 -9.54 -23.32
N ILE A 292 16.29 -9.06 -24.39
CA ILE A 292 15.29 -9.78 -25.15
C ILE A 292 15.79 -9.90 -26.58
N GLU A 293 15.87 -11.11 -27.11
CA GLU A 293 16.29 -11.38 -28.48
C GLU A 293 15.16 -12.08 -29.22
N ILE A 294 14.75 -11.52 -30.35
CA ILE A 294 13.58 -11.99 -31.11
C ILE A 294 14.03 -12.35 -32.52
N TYR A 295 13.90 -13.62 -32.85
CA TYR A 295 14.21 -14.25 -34.13
C TYR A 295 12.98 -14.98 -34.68
N ASP A 296 13.08 -15.56 -35.87
CA ASP A 296 11.95 -16.18 -36.58
C ASP A 296 11.19 -17.21 -35.74
N ASN A 297 11.92 -18.11 -35.08
CA ASN A 297 11.35 -19.23 -34.31
C ASN A 297 11.78 -19.21 -32.84
N SER A 298 12.35 -18.10 -32.36
CA SER A 298 12.78 -18.02 -30.96
C SER A 298 12.71 -16.61 -30.38
N ILE A 299 12.29 -16.55 -29.13
CA ILE A 299 12.38 -15.38 -28.27
C ILE A 299 13.23 -15.79 -27.08
N SER A 300 14.30 -15.10 -26.78
CA SER A 300 15.14 -15.37 -25.60
C SER A 300 15.11 -14.19 -24.65
N ILE A 301 14.86 -14.45 -23.36
CA ILE A 301 14.93 -13.46 -22.28
C ILE A 301 16.08 -13.88 -21.36
N THR A 302 17.16 -13.10 -21.33
CA THR A 302 18.25 -13.27 -20.37
C THR A 302 18.21 -12.13 -19.36
N ALA A 303 17.94 -12.45 -18.11
CA ALA A 303 17.83 -11.48 -17.01
C ALA A 303 18.92 -11.67 -15.96
N VAL A 304 19.20 -10.63 -15.16
CA VAL A 304 20.14 -10.75 -14.02
C VAL A 304 19.53 -11.44 -12.79
N ASP A 305 18.20 -11.46 -12.71
CA ASP A 305 17.41 -12.03 -11.61
C ASP A 305 16.00 -12.45 -12.09
N GLU A 306 15.27 -13.06 -11.16
CA GLU A 306 13.86 -13.46 -11.26
C GLU A 306 12.95 -12.34 -11.81
N VAL A 307 13.05 -11.14 -11.23
CA VAL A 307 12.15 -10.03 -11.54
C VAL A 307 12.47 -9.48 -12.93
N GLY A 308 13.72 -9.54 -13.38
CA GLY A 308 14.09 -9.20 -14.75
C GLY A 308 13.44 -10.12 -15.79
N LEU A 309 13.22 -11.41 -15.48
CA LEU A 309 12.42 -12.29 -16.34
C LEU A 309 10.97 -11.81 -16.43
N LEU A 310 10.36 -11.49 -15.28
CA LEU A 310 9.02 -10.90 -15.23
C LEU A 310 8.94 -9.64 -16.10
N ARG A 311 9.92 -8.73 -15.98
CA ARG A 311 9.97 -7.50 -16.80
C ARG A 311 10.09 -7.80 -18.30
N GLY A 312 10.82 -8.85 -18.67
CA GLY A 312 10.91 -9.30 -20.05
C GLY A 312 9.57 -9.82 -20.60
N LEU A 313 8.87 -10.64 -19.81
CA LEU A 313 7.54 -11.17 -20.17
C LEU A 313 6.51 -10.02 -20.29
N GLN A 314 6.45 -9.12 -19.31
CA GLN A 314 5.61 -7.92 -19.34
C GLN A 314 5.94 -7.01 -20.53
N TRP A 315 7.23 -6.91 -20.92
CA TRP A 315 7.62 -6.16 -22.11
C TRP A 315 7.02 -6.78 -23.37
N ILE A 316 7.06 -8.12 -23.52
CA ILE A 316 6.45 -8.84 -24.64
C ILE A 316 4.95 -8.52 -24.70
N GLU A 317 4.23 -8.69 -23.59
CA GLU A 317 2.80 -8.36 -23.51
C GLU A 317 2.50 -6.92 -23.94
N ASN A 318 3.27 -5.96 -23.42
CA ASN A 318 3.08 -4.55 -23.73
C ASN A 318 3.38 -4.22 -25.19
N GLN A 319 4.35 -4.90 -25.82
CA GLN A 319 4.58 -4.73 -27.26
C GLN A 319 3.39 -5.25 -28.08
N MET A 320 2.83 -6.42 -27.74
CA MET A 320 1.66 -6.95 -28.45
C MET A 320 0.45 -6.03 -28.28
N LYS A 321 0.20 -5.53 -27.06
CA LYS A 321 -0.85 -4.53 -26.78
C LYS A 321 -0.66 -3.27 -27.63
N THR A 322 0.55 -2.69 -27.63
CA THR A 322 0.88 -1.47 -28.39
C THR A 322 0.70 -1.66 -29.89
N ARG A 323 0.96 -2.87 -30.38
CA ARG A 323 0.85 -3.22 -31.80
C ARG A 323 -0.55 -3.69 -32.19
N GLY A 324 -1.49 -3.83 -31.25
CA GLY A 324 -2.86 -4.30 -31.51
C GLY A 324 -2.95 -5.75 -31.98
N GLY A 325 -2.01 -6.63 -31.60
CA GLY A 325 -2.03 -8.03 -31.99
C GLY A 325 -0.84 -8.83 -31.47
N PRO A 326 -0.86 -10.18 -31.52
CA PRO A 326 0.17 -11.05 -30.98
C PRO A 326 1.39 -11.14 -31.89
N CYS A 327 1.92 -9.99 -32.31
CA CYS A 327 3.08 -9.91 -33.20
C CYS A 327 4.20 -9.07 -32.58
N LEU A 328 5.44 -9.43 -32.90
CA LEU A 328 6.64 -8.76 -32.43
C LEU A 328 7.60 -8.50 -33.57
N LYS A 329 8.33 -7.40 -33.50
CA LYS A 329 9.43 -7.13 -34.43
C LYS A 329 10.68 -7.93 -34.02
N LYS A 330 11.34 -8.55 -35.01
CA LYS A 330 12.64 -9.21 -34.88
C LYS A 330 13.70 -8.16 -34.54
N GLN A 331 14.28 -8.28 -33.34
CA GLN A 331 15.26 -7.33 -32.84
C GLN A 331 15.94 -7.84 -31.57
N ILE A 332 17.00 -7.15 -31.17
CA ILE A 332 17.64 -7.33 -29.86
C ILE A 332 17.35 -6.07 -29.02
N ILE A 333 16.67 -6.25 -27.89
CA ILE A 333 16.39 -5.19 -26.94
C ILE A 333 17.26 -5.38 -25.70
N LYS A 334 17.97 -4.33 -25.29
CA LYS A 334 18.74 -4.30 -24.03
C LYS A 334 18.08 -3.33 -23.07
N ARG A 335 17.54 -3.83 -21.96
CA ARG A 335 16.89 -3.03 -20.93
C ARG A 335 17.75 -3.03 -19.67
N LYS A 336 18.39 -1.89 -19.40
CA LYS A 336 19.15 -1.66 -18.17
C LYS A 336 18.32 -0.84 -17.21
N ASN A 337 18.08 -1.38 -16.02
CA ASN A 337 17.40 -0.63 -14.98
C ASN A 337 18.26 0.59 -14.58
N ARG A 338 17.59 1.69 -14.20
CA ARG A 338 18.21 2.98 -13.83
C ARG A 338 18.02 3.33 -12.37
N PHE A 339 16.95 2.84 -11.77
CA PHE A 339 16.60 3.08 -10.38
C PHE A 339 16.39 1.74 -9.70
N ASP A 340 17.22 1.42 -8.71
CA ASP A 340 17.13 0.15 -8.00
C ASP A 340 15.78 0.02 -7.27
N ILE A 341 15.36 1.07 -6.57
CA ILE A 341 14.14 1.10 -5.76
C ILE A 341 13.11 2.04 -6.40
N ARG A 342 11.93 1.50 -6.68
CA ARG A 342 10.75 2.21 -7.21
C ARG A 342 9.55 1.76 -6.39
N TYR A 343 9.52 2.22 -5.15
CA TYR A 343 8.51 1.83 -4.17
C TYR A 343 7.47 2.93 -3.89
N ILE A 344 6.28 2.52 -3.44
CA ILE A 344 5.17 3.44 -3.17
C ILE A 344 4.34 2.98 -1.97
N TYR A 345 3.64 3.92 -1.35
CA TYR A 345 2.59 3.61 -0.38
C TYR A 345 1.27 3.34 -1.09
N SER A 346 0.50 2.40 -0.56
CA SER A 346 -0.90 2.22 -0.94
C SER A 346 -1.73 3.49 -0.69
N TYR A 347 -2.22 4.13 -1.75
CA TYR A 347 -3.13 5.28 -1.63
C TYR A 347 -4.56 4.89 -1.22
N PHE A 348 -4.85 3.60 -1.15
CA PHE A 348 -6.18 3.02 -0.85
C PHE A 348 -6.17 2.19 0.45
N ALA A 349 -5.04 2.17 1.18
CA ALA A 349 -4.92 1.51 2.47
C ALA A 349 -5.89 2.14 3.46
N VAL A 350 -6.58 1.28 4.22
CA VAL A 350 -7.44 1.72 5.31
C VAL A 350 -6.59 1.82 6.58
N TYR A 351 -6.90 2.80 7.40
CA TYR A 351 -6.24 2.93 8.69
C TYR A 351 -6.57 1.74 9.60
N GLY A 352 -5.53 1.15 10.21
CA GLY A 352 -5.65 0.03 11.14
C GLY A 352 -4.39 -0.83 11.17
N ASP A 353 -4.53 -2.06 11.65
CA ASP A 353 -3.45 -3.04 11.76
C ASP A 353 -3.64 -4.16 10.73
N PRO A 354 -3.18 -3.98 9.47
CA PRO A 354 -3.37 -4.96 8.41
C PRO A 354 -2.60 -6.27 8.65
N LEU A 355 -1.72 -6.29 9.65
CA LEU A 355 -0.97 -7.48 10.04
C LEU A 355 -1.76 -8.37 11.02
N LEU A 356 -2.78 -7.81 11.68
CA LEU A 356 -3.72 -8.57 12.50
C LEU A 356 -5.07 -8.83 11.82
N ASP A 357 -5.53 -7.90 10.99
CA ASP A 357 -6.82 -7.96 10.33
C ASP A 357 -6.65 -8.04 8.79
N PRO A 358 -6.79 -9.24 8.21
CA PRO A 358 -6.67 -9.45 6.77
C PRO A 358 -7.68 -8.65 5.93
N GLU A 359 -8.80 -8.22 6.50
CA GLU A 359 -9.80 -7.40 5.78
C GLU A 359 -9.28 -5.98 5.50
N LEU A 360 -8.23 -5.54 6.21
CA LEU A 360 -7.58 -4.25 6.04
C LEU A 360 -6.40 -4.30 5.04
N ASP A 361 -6.35 -5.34 4.20
CA ASP A 361 -5.27 -5.58 3.28
C ASP A 361 -4.91 -4.35 2.42
N PRO A 362 -3.72 -3.76 2.60
CA PRO A 362 -3.29 -2.58 1.86
C PRO A 362 -2.77 -2.94 0.47
N TYR A 363 -2.61 -4.24 0.15
CA TYR A 363 -2.02 -4.74 -1.10
C TYR A 363 -2.72 -6.01 -1.64
N PRO A 364 -4.02 -5.98 -1.98
CA PRO A 364 -4.67 -6.99 -2.81
C PRO A 364 -3.99 -7.21 -4.17
N ASP A 365 -4.22 -8.40 -4.72
CA ASP A 365 -3.68 -8.90 -5.98
C ASP A 365 -3.86 -7.95 -7.17
N GLY A 366 -5.05 -7.37 -7.33
CA GLY A 366 -5.36 -6.46 -8.45
C GLY A 366 -4.48 -5.21 -8.43
N LEU A 367 -4.22 -4.64 -7.24
CA LEU A 367 -3.27 -3.53 -7.16
C LEU A 367 -1.84 -4.00 -7.43
N LEU A 368 -1.38 -5.07 -6.78
CA LEU A 368 0.01 -5.55 -6.95
C LEU A 368 0.31 -5.84 -8.42
N SER A 369 -0.65 -6.42 -9.14
CA SER A 369 -0.61 -6.60 -10.58
C SER A 369 -0.42 -5.28 -11.33
N HIS A 370 -1.27 -4.28 -11.06
CA HIS A 370 -1.18 -2.96 -11.71
C HIS A 370 0.14 -2.25 -11.40
N LEU A 371 0.59 -2.27 -10.14
CA LEU A 371 1.87 -1.71 -9.72
C LEU A 371 3.02 -2.39 -10.46
N SER A 372 2.99 -3.72 -10.56
CA SER A 372 4.00 -4.47 -11.29
C SER A 372 4.02 -4.08 -12.77
N ASP A 373 2.87 -3.96 -13.42
CA ASP A 373 2.77 -3.61 -14.84
C ASP A 373 3.37 -2.23 -15.16
N ILE A 374 3.27 -1.26 -14.25
CA ILE A 374 3.88 0.07 -14.39
C ILE A 374 5.34 0.11 -13.90
N GLY A 375 5.88 -1.01 -13.46
CA GLY A 375 7.28 -1.18 -13.06
C GLY A 375 7.58 -0.79 -11.62
N VAL A 376 6.59 -0.63 -10.75
CA VAL A 376 6.82 -0.55 -9.28
C VAL A 376 7.37 -1.89 -8.81
N ASN A 377 8.39 -1.83 -7.94
CA ASN A 377 9.07 -3.01 -7.40
C ASN A 377 9.16 -3.00 -5.88
N GLY A 378 8.51 -2.05 -5.22
CA GLY A 378 8.40 -2.05 -3.78
C GLY A 378 7.10 -1.43 -3.28
N VAL A 379 6.64 -1.91 -2.15
CA VAL A 379 5.54 -1.30 -1.39
C VAL A 379 5.93 -1.23 0.08
N TRP A 380 5.28 -0.35 0.85
CA TRP A 380 5.62 -0.22 2.25
C TRP A 380 4.42 -0.06 3.18
N LEU A 381 4.57 -0.51 4.42
CA LEU A 381 3.58 -0.33 5.48
C LEU A 381 4.28 -0.03 6.80
N GLN A 382 3.57 0.64 7.70
CA GLN A 382 4.10 1.01 9.01
C GLN A 382 4.07 -0.18 9.96
N ALA A 383 5.12 -0.28 10.79
CA ALA A 383 5.21 -1.26 11.85
C ALA A 383 5.85 -0.64 13.09
N VAL A 384 5.50 -1.20 14.26
CA VAL A 384 6.11 -0.87 15.55
C VAL A 384 6.88 -2.09 16.02
N LEU A 385 8.17 -1.95 16.28
CA LEU A 385 9.09 -3.07 16.45
C LEU A 385 8.71 -3.99 17.61
N TYR A 386 8.34 -3.44 18.76
CA TYR A 386 7.91 -4.27 19.90
C TYR A 386 6.57 -4.99 19.66
N ASN A 387 5.74 -4.55 18.69
CA ASN A 387 4.53 -5.28 18.30
C ASN A 387 4.84 -6.42 17.32
N MET A 388 5.98 -6.34 16.63
CA MET A 388 6.37 -7.30 15.60
C MET A 388 7.21 -8.45 16.15
N VAL A 389 8.00 -8.20 17.18
CA VAL A 389 8.88 -9.22 17.79
C VAL A 389 8.94 -9.01 19.31
N PRO A 390 9.15 -10.08 20.10
CA PRO A 390 9.21 -9.98 21.54
C PRO A 390 10.38 -9.11 21.99
N TRP A 391 10.10 -8.16 22.88
CA TRP A 391 11.13 -7.46 23.63
C TRP A 391 11.34 -8.15 24.98
N ASP A 392 12.41 -8.92 25.14
CA ASP A 392 12.65 -9.76 26.34
C ASP A 392 12.51 -9.04 27.69
N LYS A 393 12.86 -7.75 27.75
CA LYS A 393 12.76 -6.95 28.99
C LYS A 393 11.37 -6.36 29.23
N LYS A 394 10.51 -6.37 28.21
CA LYS A 394 9.15 -5.82 28.17
C LYS A 394 8.21 -6.69 27.31
N PRO A 395 8.09 -7.99 27.59
CA PRO A 395 7.31 -8.91 26.76
C PRO A 395 5.82 -8.55 26.73
N GLU A 396 5.33 -7.83 27.74
CA GLU A 396 3.94 -7.34 27.81
C GLU A 396 3.57 -6.37 26.67
N LEU A 397 4.55 -5.78 25.97
CA LEU A 397 4.30 -4.90 24.83
C LEU A 397 4.10 -5.66 23.52
N SER A 398 4.45 -6.94 23.48
CA SER A 398 4.51 -7.75 22.26
C SER A 398 3.28 -8.66 22.11
N GLU A 399 2.10 -8.20 22.51
CA GLU A 399 0.86 -8.96 22.36
C GLU A 399 0.57 -9.23 20.87
N ASP A 400 0.21 -10.49 20.55
CA ASP A 400 -0.11 -10.97 19.20
C ASP A 400 1.00 -10.80 18.15
N TRP A 401 2.27 -10.70 18.56
CA TRP A 401 3.38 -10.51 17.61
C TRP A 401 3.51 -11.65 16.59
N GLU A 402 3.25 -12.91 16.98
CA GLU A 402 3.31 -14.05 16.06
C GLU A 402 2.27 -13.93 14.94
N LYS A 403 1.06 -13.44 15.26
CA LYS A 403 0.01 -13.20 14.27
C LYS A 403 0.43 -12.11 13.29
N ARG A 404 1.01 -11.01 13.79
CA ARG A 404 1.53 -9.94 12.92
C ARG A 404 2.66 -10.40 12.02
N ILE A 405 3.55 -11.23 12.53
CA ILE A 405 4.61 -11.85 11.72
C ILE A 405 4.02 -12.73 10.64
N GLN A 406 2.99 -13.52 10.95
CA GLN A 406 2.31 -14.33 9.94
C GLN A 406 1.64 -13.45 8.88
N GLY A 407 0.89 -12.42 9.28
CA GLY A 407 0.29 -11.47 8.34
C GLY A 407 1.34 -10.77 7.46
N LEU A 408 2.50 -10.43 8.02
CA LEU A 408 3.60 -9.84 7.25
C LEU A 408 4.19 -10.84 6.25
N ARG A 409 4.38 -12.11 6.63
CA ARG A 409 4.81 -13.18 5.71
C ARG A 409 3.84 -13.33 4.55
N ASP A 410 2.54 -13.27 4.82
CA ASP A 410 1.50 -13.43 3.80
C ASP A 410 1.53 -12.27 2.78
N ILE A 411 1.64 -11.03 3.26
CA ILE A 411 1.78 -9.85 2.38
C ILE A 411 3.09 -9.89 1.59
N VAL A 412 4.21 -10.23 2.24
CA VAL A 412 5.54 -10.35 1.60
C VAL A 412 5.51 -11.39 0.50
N LYS A 413 4.95 -12.58 0.77
CA LYS A 413 4.81 -13.63 -0.22
C LYS A 413 3.96 -13.16 -1.39
N ARG A 414 2.77 -12.60 -1.12
CA ARG A 414 1.86 -12.13 -2.17
C ARG A 414 2.51 -11.06 -3.05
N ALA A 415 3.15 -10.05 -2.47
CA ALA A 415 3.86 -9.03 -3.23
C ALA A 415 5.01 -9.63 -4.06
N GLY A 416 5.73 -10.60 -3.51
CA GLY A 416 6.78 -11.35 -4.20
C GLY A 416 6.29 -12.05 -5.47
N ASP A 417 5.07 -12.59 -5.45
CA ASP A 417 4.41 -13.22 -6.61
C ASP A 417 4.18 -12.21 -7.76
N TYR A 418 4.34 -10.90 -7.54
CA TYR A 418 4.31 -9.83 -8.57
C TYR A 418 5.66 -9.15 -8.79
N GLY A 419 6.76 -9.69 -8.23
CA GLY A 419 8.08 -9.09 -8.31
C GLY A 419 8.22 -7.80 -7.50
N ILE A 420 7.41 -7.65 -6.43
CA ILE A 420 7.38 -6.47 -5.57
C ILE A 420 7.93 -6.85 -4.18
N GLY A 421 8.91 -6.10 -3.71
CA GLY A 421 9.44 -6.22 -2.35
C GLY A 421 8.61 -5.43 -1.33
N VAL A 422 8.45 -5.95 -0.11
CA VAL A 422 7.79 -5.22 0.98
C VAL A 422 8.82 -4.57 1.89
N TYR A 423 8.58 -3.31 2.25
CA TYR A 423 9.41 -2.52 3.16
C TYR A 423 8.60 -2.13 4.40
N LEU A 424 9.21 -2.20 5.57
CA LEU A 424 8.57 -1.64 6.77
C LEU A 424 9.02 -0.21 7.02
N TYR A 425 8.05 0.69 7.23
CA TYR A 425 8.33 1.96 7.87
C TYR A 425 8.46 1.72 9.38
N ILE A 426 9.70 1.77 9.90
CA ILE A 426 9.96 1.67 11.34
C ILE A 426 10.45 3.01 11.90
N ASN A 427 9.58 3.61 12.69
CA ASN A 427 9.85 4.85 13.40
C ASN A 427 10.17 4.52 14.85
N GLU A 428 11.40 4.07 15.05
CA GLU A 428 11.87 3.46 16.30
C GLU A 428 13.13 4.15 16.85
N PRO A 429 13.43 4.02 18.16
CA PRO A 429 12.57 3.45 19.20
C PRO A 429 11.30 4.27 19.46
N ARG A 430 10.14 3.65 19.70
CA ARG A 430 8.94 4.39 20.12
C ARG A 430 9.06 4.95 21.54
N ALA A 431 8.76 6.24 21.71
CA ALA A 431 8.70 6.87 23.03
C ALA A 431 7.61 6.27 23.92
N MET A 432 7.84 6.34 25.22
CA MET A 432 7.00 5.75 26.26
C MET A 432 6.51 6.82 27.25
N PRO A 433 5.39 6.60 27.95
CA PRO A 433 4.96 7.48 29.03
C PRO A 433 5.97 7.49 30.18
N GLU A 434 5.97 8.53 31.02
CA GLU A 434 6.92 8.68 32.15
C GLU A 434 6.94 7.43 33.06
N GLU A 435 5.76 6.87 33.37
CA GLU A 435 5.62 5.73 34.29
C GLU A 435 6.35 4.47 33.82
N PHE A 436 6.53 4.30 32.50
CA PHE A 436 7.28 3.18 31.93
C PHE A 436 8.73 3.13 32.45
N PHE A 437 9.30 4.30 32.76
CA PHE A 437 10.68 4.45 33.20
C PHE A 437 10.86 4.27 34.72
N ASN A 438 9.80 4.03 35.49
CA ASN A 438 9.91 3.86 36.94
C ASN A 438 10.83 2.70 37.34
N ASN A 439 10.81 1.61 36.56
CA ASN A 439 11.66 0.44 36.79
C ASN A 439 13.01 0.52 36.05
N HIS A 440 13.12 1.40 35.05
CA HIS A 440 14.31 1.58 34.21
C HIS A 440 14.58 3.08 33.93
N PRO A 441 14.89 3.88 34.97
CA PRO A 441 15.11 5.32 34.81
C PRO A 441 16.30 5.63 33.90
N GLU A 442 17.26 4.70 33.78
CA GLU A 442 18.43 4.78 32.93
C GLU A 442 18.10 4.72 31.42
N TRP A 443 16.94 4.18 31.02
CA TRP A 443 16.49 4.16 29.63
C TRP A 443 15.92 5.50 29.17
N LYS A 444 15.49 6.35 30.11
CA LYS A 444 14.79 7.60 29.83
C LYS A 444 15.65 8.60 29.07
N GLY A 445 15.15 9.08 27.94
CA GLY A 445 15.74 10.14 27.14
C GLY A 445 15.02 11.47 27.28
N SER A 446 14.95 12.21 26.19
CA SER A 446 14.38 13.56 26.16
C SER A 446 12.85 13.58 26.24
N SER A 447 12.28 14.71 26.62
CA SER A 447 10.83 14.92 26.71
C SER A 447 10.23 15.49 25.43
N HIS A 448 9.07 14.97 25.03
CA HIS A 448 8.20 15.64 24.05
C HIS A 448 6.73 15.37 24.40
N LEU A 449 5.96 16.44 24.62
CA LEU A 449 4.60 16.33 25.15
C LEU A 449 4.56 15.46 26.43
N GLU A 450 3.71 14.45 26.47
CA GLU A 450 3.53 13.55 27.61
C GLU A 450 4.44 12.30 27.54
N LEU A 451 5.30 12.21 26.51
CA LEU A 451 6.15 11.05 26.25
C LEU A 451 7.64 11.35 26.45
N LYS A 452 8.42 10.32 26.75
CA LYS A 452 9.88 10.35 26.81
C LYS A 452 10.47 9.36 25.81
N SER A 453 11.49 9.79 25.05
CA SER A 453 12.19 8.91 24.11
C SER A 453 12.95 7.82 24.85
N LEU A 454 13.08 6.62 24.28
CA LEU A 454 14.08 5.64 24.73
C LEU A 454 15.46 6.12 24.27
N CYS A 455 16.40 6.28 25.19
CA CYS A 455 17.70 6.91 24.90
C CYS A 455 18.71 5.91 24.33
N THR A 456 19.12 6.09 23.09
CA THR A 456 20.13 5.23 22.43
C THR A 456 21.55 5.40 22.96
N SER A 457 21.83 6.37 23.84
CA SER A 457 23.08 6.36 24.62
C SER A 457 23.09 5.28 25.72
N ASN A 458 22.00 4.53 25.89
CA ASN A 458 21.93 3.36 26.76
C ASN A 458 22.02 2.07 25.95
N LYS A 459 22.95 1.18 26.32
CA LYS A 459 23.20 -0.09 25.63
C LYS A 459 21.97 -0.99 25.54
N ASP A 460 21.11 -1.03 26.55
CA ASP A 460 19.91 -1.86 26.52
C ASP A 460 18.94 -1.46 25.41
N ILE A 461 18.86 -0.16 25.12
CA ILE A 461 18.02 0.37 24.04
C ILE A 461 18.67 0.10 22.68
N GLN A 462 20.00 0.19 22.59
CA GLN A 462 20.72 -0.20 21.38
C GLN A 462 20.52 -1.69 21.08
N ASP A 463 20.64 -2.54 22.10
CA ASP A 463 20.47 -3.99 21.95
C ASP A 463 19.02 -4.37 21.62
N TYR A 464 18.03 -3.69 22.20
CA TYR A 464 16.61 -3.84 21.81
C TYR A 464 16.41 -3.58 20.31
N LEU A 465 16.89 -2.44 19.80
CA LEU A 465 16.75 -2.11 18.38
C LEU A 465 17.48 -3.13 17.51
N ARG A 466 18.76 -3.39 17.79
CA ARG A 466 19.60 -4.28 16.96
C ARG A 466 19.03 -5.68 16.92
N ASN A 467 18.75 -6.27 18.09
CA ASN A 467 18.30 -7.65 18.19
C ASN A 467 16.85 -7.82 17.74
N GLY A 468 16.00 -6.81 17.99
CA GLY A 468 14.63 -6.80 17.50
C GLY A 468 14.58 -6.80 15.97
N VAL A 469 15.34 -5.91 15.33
CA VAL A 469 15.41 -5.87 13.86
C VAL A 469 16.02 -7.16 13.30
N ALA A 470 17.10 -7.69 13.90
CA ALA A 470 17.66 -8.98 13.50
C ALA A 470 16.61 -10.11 13.58
N LYS A 471 15.86 -10.18 14.70
CA LYS A 471 14.79 -11.17 14.86
C LYS A 471 13.71 -10.99 13.80
N LEU A 472 13.29 -9.75 13.51
CA LEU A 472 12.29 -9.47 12.48
C LEU A 472 12.70 -10.03 11.11
N PHE A 473 13.94 -9.78 10.66
CA PHE A 473 14.44 -10.33 9.39
C PHE A 473 14.61 -11.85 9.42
N ASN A 474 14.91 -12.44 10.58
CA ASN A 474 14.95 -13.88 10.73
C ASN A 474 13.56 -14.51 10.65
N GLU A 475 12.55 -13.85 11.21
CA GLU A 475 11.16 -14.29 11.12
C GLU A 475 10.58 -14.07 9.72
N VAL A 476 10.99 -13.04 8.98
CA VAL A 476 10.49 -12.76 7.63
C VAL A 476 11.65 -12.61 6.64
N PRO A 477 12.28 -13.73 6.21
CA PRO A 477 13.49 -13.69 5.38
C PRO A 477 13.31 -12.99 4.02
N ASP A 478 12.09 -13.03 3.47
CA ASP A 478 11.76 -12.40 2.19
C ASP A 478 11.42 -10.91 2.29
N LEU A 479 11.41 -10.33 3.49
CA LEU A 479 11.24 -8.89 3.66
C LEU A 479 12.36 -8.15 2.89
N ALA A 480 11.99 -7.18 2.06
CA ALA A 480 12.93 -6.52 1.16
C ALA A 480 13.81 -5.51 1.90
N GLY A 481 13.24 -4.86 2.92
CA GLY A 481 13.95 -3.83 3.66
C GLY A 481 13.08 -3.07 4.64
N LEU A 482 13.59 -1.93 5.03
CA LEU A 482 12.91 -1.00 5.92
C LEU A 482 13.36 0.43 5.62
N PHE A 483 12.57 1.39 6.05
CA PHE A 483 13.02 2.77 6.12
C PHE A 483 12.67 3.40 7.45
N THR A 484 13.43 4.44 7.80
CA THR A 484 13.27 5.18 9.03
C THR A 484 13.00 6.64 8.73
N ILE A 485 12.26 7.29 9.62
CA ILE A 485 12.23 8.73 9.76
C ILE A 485 12.62 8.99 11.20
N THR A 486 13.66 9.77 11.44
CA THR A 486 14.21 9.95 12.80
C THR A 486 13.86 11.32 13.39
N MET A 487 13.17 12.18 12.64
CA MET A 487 12.87 13.55 13.01
C MET A 487 11.41 13.92 12.71
N SER A 488 10.89 14.90 13.46
CA SER A 488 9.59 15.59 13.30
C SER A 488 8.30 14.77 13.48
N GLU A 489 8.28 13.48 13.17
CA GLU A 489 7.07 12.65 13.24
C GLU A 489 6.73 12.22 14.66
N ASN A 490 7.10 11.00 15.05
CA ASN A 490 7.00 10.60 16.45
C ASN A 490 8.31 10.87 17.17
N HIS A 491 8.20 10.97 18.49
CA HIS A 491 9.35 11.13 19.36
C HIS A 491 10.09 9.80 19.44
N THR A 492 11.17 9.64 18.67
CA THR A 492 11.87 8.35 18.55
C THR A 492 13.27 8.34 19.12
N ASN A 493 13.89 9.50 19.25
CA ASN A 493 15.21 9.66 19.84
C ASN A 493 15.28 11.01 20.56
N CYS A 494 16.41 11.27 21.19
CA CYS A 494 16.53 12.47 22.02
C CYS A 494 16.46 13.80 21.23
N TYR A 495 16.65 13.77 19.91
CA TYR A 495 16.65 14.97 19.07
C TYR A 495 15.43 15.09 18.14
N SER A 496 14.50 14.12 18.13
CA SER A 496 13.39 14.04 17.14
C SER A 496 12.61 15.35 16.96
N HIS A 497 12.38 16.10 18.04
CA HIS A 497 11.67 17.39 18.04
C HIS A 497 12.52 18.57 18.54
N VAL A 498 13.85 18.43 18.49
CA VAL A 498 14.78 19.49 18.89
C VAL A 498 15.22 20.28 17.65
N PHE A 499 14.98 21.59 17.69
CA PHE A 499 15.41 22.50 16.62
C PHE A 499 16.94 22.51 16.47
N ALA A 500 17.41 22.64 15.24
CA ALA A 500 18.84 22.63 14.91
C ALA A 500 19.63 23.69 15.71
N GLY A 501 20.69 23.26 16.38
CA GLY A 501 21.53 24.09 17.25
C GLY A 501 21.15 24.06 18.73
N ASN A 502 19.97 23.54 19.08
CA ASN A 502 19.55 23.36 20.47
C ASN A 502 19.99 21.99 21.01
N LYS A 503 19.99 21.87 22.34
CA LYS A 503 20.26 20.62 23.06
C LYS A 503 18.97 20.04 23.65
N PRO A 504 18.84 18.70 23.71
CA PRO A 504 17.76 18.06 24.43
C PRO A 504 17.94 18.19 25.93
N ASP A 505 16.85 17.95 26.67
CA ASP A 505 16.85 17.85 28.14
C ASP A 505 17.44 16.53 28.66
N CYS A 506 17.74 15.57 27.77
CA CYS A 506 18.47 14.35 28.13
C CYS A 506 19.93 14.66 28.51
N PRO A 507 20.40 14.35 29.73
CA PRO A 507 21.75 14.70 30.19
C PRO A 507 22.88 13.95 29.48
N ARG A 508 22.56 12.84 28.80
CA ARG A 508 23.52 12.07 27.98
C ARG A 508 23.62 12.66 26.58
N CYS A 509 22.49 12.75 25.88
CA CYS A 509 22.46 13.23 24.49
C CYS A 509 22.73 14.74 24.35
N SER A 510 22.55 15.54 25.42
CA SER A 510 22.93 16.97 25.41
C SER A 510 24.43 17.18 25.21
N LYS A 511 25.26 16.17 25.52
CA LYS A 511 26.71 16.18 25.32
C LYS A 511 27.14 15.70 23.92
N ARG A 512 26.20 15.18 23.12
CA ARG A 512 26.41 14.66 21.77
C ARG A 512 25.91 15.66 20.72
N SER A 513 26.36 15.53 19.48
CA SER A 513 25.80 16.27 18.35
C SER A 513 24.45 15.66 17.93
N GLN A 514 23.61 16.45 17.25
CA GLN A 514 22.36 15.95 16.70
C GLN A 514 22.63 14.91 15.61
N ALA A 515 23.63 15.14 14.77
CA ALA A 515 24.06 14.21 13.73
C ALA A 515 24.51 12.85 14.31
N GLU A 516 25.30 12.85 15.39
CA GLU A 516 25.76 11.61 16.04
C GLU A 516 24.60 10.74 16.53
N VAL A 517 23.57 11.33 17.15
CA VAL A 517 22.43 10.57 17.68
C VAL A 517 21.56 10.05 16.54
N ILE A 518 21.35 10.85 15.49
CA ILE A 518 20.53 10.46 14.35
C ILE A 518 21.20 9.37 13.51
N ALA A 519 22.51 9.46 13.30
CA ALA A 519 23.28 8.42 12.62
C ALA A 519 23.32 7.13 13.45
N GLU A 520 23.52 7.22 14.77
CA GLU A 520 23.52 6.05 15.68
C GLU A 520 22.23 5.23 15.58
N VAL A 521 21.06 5.87 15.59
CA VAL A 521 19.77 5.17 15.48
C VAL A 521 19.68 4.38 14.17
N ASN A 522 20.06 5.01 13.05
CA ASN A 522 20.02 4.38 11.73
C ASN A 522 21.02 3.23 11.62
N ASN A 523 22.25 3.42 12.10
CA ASN A 523 23.29 2.40 12.04
C ASN A 523 22.93 1.18 12.89
N ILE A 524 22.37 1.36 14.08
CA ILE A 524 21.95 0.21 14.93
C ILE A 524 20.85 -0.61 14.23
N ILE A 525 19.90 0.05 13.58
CA ILE A 525 18.84 -0.62 12.82
C ILE A 525 19.44 -1.36 11.61
N ALA A 526 20.35 -0.72 10.88
CA ALA A 526 21.04 -1.33 9.74
C ALA A 526 21.86 -2.55 10.15
N GLU A 527 22.68 -2.43 11.20
CA GLU A 527 23.43 -3.53 11.81
C GLU A 527 22.53 -4.72 12.13
N GLY A 528 21.36 -4.48 12.73
CA GLY A 528 20.38 -5.52 13.03
C GLY A 528 19.92 -6.26 11.78
N ALA A 529 19.47 -5.52 10.76
CA ALA A 529 18.98 -6.08 9.50
C ALA A 529 20.08 -6.86 8.75
N HIS A 530 21.23 -6.23 8.54
CA HIS A 530 22.34 -6.76 7.76
C HIS A 530 23.05 -7.94 8.43
N SER A 531 22.94 -8.08 9.76
CA SER A 531 23.43 -9.27 10.48
C SER A 531 22.71 -10.57 10.07
N VAL A 532 21.48 -10.47 9.56
CA VAL A 532 20.67 -11.62 9.12
C VAL A 532 20.52 -11.64 7.61
N LYS A 533 20.27 -10.48 7.00
CA LYS A 533 20.07 -10.31 5.56
C LYS A 533 21.01 -9.23 5.02
N PRO A 534 22.24 -9.59 4.59
CA PRO A 534 23.25 -8.62 4.16
C PRO A 534 22.84 -7.73 2.98
N ASP A 535 21.87 -8.15 2.17
CA ASP A 535 21.34 -7.41 1.03
C ASP A 535 20.05 -6.62 1.35
N ALA A 536 19.59 -6.63 2.60
CA ALA A 536 18.42 -5.88 3.04
C ALA A 536 18.58 -4.38 2.74
N ARG A 537 17.54 -3.77 2.16
CA ARG A 537 17.54 -2.35 1.82
C ARG A 537 17.12 -1.52 3.03
N VAL A 538 18.09 -0.97 3.75
CA VAL A 538 17.86 -0.11 4.92
C VAL A 538 18.00 1.35 4.50
N ILE A 539 16.90 2.10 4.59
CA ILE A 539 16.81 3.47 4.06
C ILE A 539 16.64 4.47 5.20
N ALA A 540 17.59 5.39 5.37
CA ALA A 540 17.45 6.56 6.22
C ALA A 540 16.76 7.68 5.42
N TRP A 541 15.50 7.97 5.74
CA TRP A 541 14.81 9.10 5.12
C TRP A 541 15.13 10.40 5.87
N MET A 542 15.70 11.36 5.14
CA MET A 542 16.05 12.68 5.65
C MET A 542 14.85 13.58 5.96
N TRP A 543 13.65 13.02 6.09
CA TRP A 543 12.49 13.76 6.54
C TRP A 543 12.74 14.38 7.93
N GLY A 544 12.47 15.67 8.07
CA GLY A 544 12.77 16.45 9.28
C GLY A 544 14.25 16.80 9.50
N TRP A 545 15.18 16.33 8.68
CA TRP A 545 16.60 16.66 8.82
C TRP A 545 16.88 18.12 8.41
N ASN A 546 17.82 18.78 9.09
CA ASN A 546 18.19 20.17 8.82
C ASN A 546 19.53 20.26 8.08
N SER A 547 19.62 21.17 7.11
CA SER A 547 20.83 21.37 6.29
C SER A 547 22.07 21.78 7.09
N LYS A 548 21.92 22.25 8.33
CA LYS A 548 23.06 22.61 9.19
C LYS A 548 23.86 21.40 9.71
N TRP A 549 23.27 20.21 9.70
CA TRP A 549 23.89 19.00 10.26
C TRP A 549 23.67 17.75 9.41
N SER A 550 22.86 17.79 8.36
CA SER A 550 22.53 16.63 7.53
C SER A 550 23.77 15.96 6.93
N ASP A 551 24.74 16.75 6.46
CA ASP A 551 25.94 16.23 5.81
C ASP A 551 26.86 15.53 6.82
N GLU A 552 26.95 16.06 8.03
CA GLU A 552 27.62 15.39 9.16
C GLU A 552 26.92 14.07 9.48
N ALA A 553 25.59 14.05 9.56
CA ALA A 553 24.85 12.83 9.84
C ALA A 553 25.05 11.77 8.74
N ILE A 554 25.05 12.17 7.46
CA ILE A 554 25.33 11.27 6.32
C ILE A 554 26.75 10.70 6.43
N SER A 555 27.75 11.53 6.77
CA SER A 555 29.14 11.07 6.91
C SER A 555 29.37 10.09 8.08
N LEU A 556 28.41 10.01 9.01
CA LEU A 556 28.43 9.12 10.16
C LEU A 556 27.59 7.84 9.94
N LEU A 557 26.84 7.74 8.84
CA LEU A 557 26.12 6.52 8.49
C LEU A 557 27.10 5.44 8.01
N ASN A 558 26.76 4.18 8.24
CA ASN A 558 27.48 3.06 7.63
C ASN A 558 27.29 3.10 6.09
N ASP A 559 28.29 2.66 5.33
CA ASP A 559 28.32 2.71 3.85
C ASP A 559 27.16 1.92 3.19
N ASP A 560 26.57 0.98 3.92
CA ASP A 560 25.46 0.12 3.50
C ASP A 560 24.07 0.71 3.80
N VAL A 561 24.00 1.91 4.41
CA VAL A 561 22.74 2.63 4.63
C VAL A 561 22.41 3.49 3.43
N ILE A 562 21.23 3.28 2.86
CA ILE A 562 20.71 4.07 1.74
C ILE A 562 20.13 5.38 2.29
N VAL A 563 20.44 6.51 1.66
CA VAL A 563 19.88 7.81 2.05
C VAL A 563 18.79 8.23 1.07
N MET A 564 17.58 8.48 1.58
CA MET A 564 16.50 9.09 0.82
C MET A 564 16.49 10.61 1.07
N CYS A 565 17.08 11.38 0.14
CA CYS A 565 17.20 12.84 0.26
C CYS A 565 15.86 13.55 0.01
N ARG A 566 15.56 14.63 0.76
CA ARG A 566 14.46 15.58 0.44
C ARG A 566 14.89 16.75 -0.44
N ASN A 567 16.19 17.04 -0.47
CA ASN A 567 16.80 18.09 -1.27
C ASN A 567 17.94 17.46 -2.09
N ILE A 568 18.32 18.09 -3.20
CA ILE A 568 19.47 17.66 -4.02
C ILE A 568 20.69 17.60 -3.11
N CYS A 569 21.13 16.39 -2.80
CA CYS A 569 22.40 16.11 -2.17
C CYS A 569 23.48 16.67 -3.14
N ARG A 570 24.23 17.70 -2.72
CA ARG A 570 25.34 18.23 -3.54
C ARG A 570 26.44 17.18 -3.50
N HIS A 571 26.48 16.34 -4.54
CA HIS A 571 27.55 15.38 -4.77
C HIS A 571 28.91 16.06 -4.87
#